data_AF-A0A4P7CUQ3-F1
#
_entry.id   AF-A0A4P7CUQ3-F1
#
_cell.length_a   1.000
_cell.length_b   1.000
_cell.length_c   1.000
_cell.angle_alpha   90.00
_cell.angle_beta   90.00
_cell.angle_gamma   90.00
#
_symmetry.space_group_name_H-M   'P 1'
#
loop_
_entity.id
_entity.type
_entity.pdbx_description
1 polymer ?
#
loop_
_entity_poly.entity_id
_entity_poly.type
_entity_poly.pdbx_seq_one_letter_code
_entity_poly.pdbx_strand_id
1 'polypeptide(L)' 'MGEVQVQHAPSGGAMTVNEFCKLMHISRAMLTKLRQRGEGPEIMFVGRKVLITHRAAEQWARELETKSKAASTAEAA' A
#
# COMPACT_ATOMS: atom_id res chain seq x y z
N MET A 1 16.39 -4.29 -21.66
CA MET A 1 14.93 -4.13 -21.40
C MET A 1 14.36 -5.52 -21.19
N GLY A 2 13.73 -5.92 -20.10
CA GLY A 2 13.46 -5.35 -18.79
C GLY A 2 12.82 -6.53 -18.07
N GLU A 3 13.49 -7.09 -17.07
CA GLU A 3 13.14 -8.37 -16.48
C GLU A 3 11.80 -8.25 -15.76
N VAL A 4 10.73 -8.75 -16.37
CA VAL A 4 9.40 -8.80 -15.75
C VAL A 4 9.39 -9.95 -14.76
N GLN A 5 10.01 -9.75 -13.60
CA GLN A 5 9.98 -10.72 -12.50
C GLN A 5 8.61 -10.67 -11.83
N VAL A 6 7.64 -11.39 -12.43
CA VAL A 6 6.37 -11.77 -11.80
C VAL A 6 6.62 -12.94 -10.85
N GLN A 7 7.03 -12.62 -9.62
CA GLN A 7 7.15 -13.62 -8.56
C GLN A 7 5.85 -13.63 -7.74
N HIS A 8 4.97 -14.59 -8.03
CA HIS A 8 3.81 -14.91 -7.19
C HIS A 8 4.26 -15.65 -5.90
N ALA A 9 3.55 -15.41 -4.81
CA ALA A 9 3.97 -15.41 -3.40
C ALA A 9 4.27 -16.77 -2.73
N PRO A 10 4.85 -16.78 -1.51
CA PRO A 10 4.46 -17.70 -0.47
C PRO A 10 3.43 -17.05 0.48
N SER A 11 2.47 -17.86 0.92
CA SER A 11 1.23 -17.56 1.64
C SER A 11 1.39 -16.99 3.07
N GLY A 12 2.29 -16.02 3.25
CA GLY A 12 2.56 -15.33 4.52
C GLY A 12 3.70 -14.30 4.44
N GLY A 13 4.03 -13.80 3.25
CA GLY A 13 5.21 -12.95 3.00
C GLY A 13 4.92 -11.55 2.45
N ALA A 14 5.92 -10.66 2.57
CA ALA A 14 5.85 -9.28 2.08
C ALA A 14 5.75 -9.18 0.55
N MET A 15 5.00 -8.20 0.05
CA MET A 15 4.77 -7.88 -1.36
C MET A 15 5.58 -6.66 -1.80
N THR A 16 5.86 -6.53 -3.10
CA THR A 16 6.52 -5.31 -3.61
C THR A 16 5.52 -4.17 -3.80
N VAL A 17 6.05 -2.94 -3.93
CA VAL A 17 5.24 -1.76 -4.27
C VAL A 17 4.39 -1.97 -5.53
N ASN A 18 4.89 -2.69 -6.54
CA ASN A 18 4.16 -2.91 -7.79
C ASN A 18 3.00 -3.89 -7.62
N GLU A 19 3.18 -4.93 -6.81
CA GLU A 19 2.12 -5.88 -6.50
C GLU A 19 1.03 -5.24 -5.64
N PHE A 20 1.43 -4.44 -4.66
CA PHE A 20 0.51 -3.65 -3.86
C PHE A 20 -0.33 -2.67 -4.70
N CYS A 21 0.33 -1.99 -5.64
CA CYS A 21 -0.29 -1.07 -6.60
C CYS A 21 -1.40 -1.77 -7.41
N LYS A 22 -1.18 -3.02 -7.84
CA LYS A 22 -2.17 -3.82 -8.56
C LYS A 22 -3.32 -4.28 -7.64
N LEU A 23 -2.99 -4.82 -6.47
CA LEU A 23 -3.98 -5.33 -5.51
C LEU A 23 -4.97 -4.26 -5.06
N MET A 24 -4.47 -3.06 -4.74
CA MET A 24 -5.29 -1.93 -4.29
C MET A 24 -5.87 -1.11 -5.45
N HIS A 25 -5.60 -1.47 -6.71
CA HIS A 25 -5.98 -0.69 -7.90
C HIS A 25 -5.59 0.81 -7.84
N ILE A 26 -4.51 1.13 -7.13
CA ILE A 26 -3.97 2.50 -7.03
C ILE A 26 -2.79 2.65 -7.98
N SER A 27 -2.43 3.86 -8.36
CA SER A 27 -1.23 4.11 -9.17
C SER A 27 0.02 4.31 -8.29
N ARG A 28 1.20 3.90 -8.76
CA ARG A 28 2.48 4.08 -8.02
C ARG A 28 2.76 5.54 -7.68
N ALA A 29 2.37 6.46 -8.57
CA ALA A 29 2.47 7.89 -8.33
C ALA A 29 1.59 8.33 -7.15
N MET A 30 0.38 7.77 -7.03
CA MET A 30 -0.53 8.04 -5.92
C MET A 30 0.05 7.52 -4.60
N LEU A 31 0.58 6.30 -4.58
CA LEU A 31 1.27 5.75 -3.43
C LEU A 31 2.46 6.62 -3.00
N THR A 32 3.23 7.12 -3.96
CA THR A 32 4.39 7.99 -3.70
C THR A 32 3.95 9.33 -3.10
N LYS A 33 2.83 9.91 -3.58
CA LYS A 33 2.24 11.14 -2.99
C LYS A 33 1.73 10.90 -1.58
N LEU A 34 1.00 9.83 -1.34
CA LEU A 34 0.49 9.44 -0.02
C LEU A 34 1.64 9.24 0.97
N ARG A 35 2.72 8.58 0.51
CA ARG A 35 3.94 8.42 1.31
C ARG A 35 4.60 9.75 1.66
N GLN A 36 4.71 10.68 0.72
CA GLN A 36 5.25 12.02 0.98
C GLN A 36 4.39 12.80 2.00
N ARG A 37 3.08 12.53 2.03
CA ARG A 37 2.15 13.09 3.01
C ARG A 37 2.16 12.38 4.37
N GLY A 38 2.89 11.27 4.51
CA GLY A 38 2.89 10.46 5.73
C GLY A 38 1.63 9.59 5.90
N GLU A 39 0.85 9.40 4.83
CA GLU A 39 -0.44 8.69 4.84
C GLU A 39 -0.40 7.38 4.04
N GLY A 40 0.80 6.85 3.81
CA GLY A 40 1.01 5.59 3.09
C GLY A 40 1.08 4.38 4.02
N PRO A 41 1.02 3.16 3.46
CA PRO A 41 1.23 1.93 4.21
C PRO A 41 2.67 1.85 4.73
N GLU A 42 2.86 1.08 5.81
CA GLU A 42 4.19 0.80 6.35
C GLU A 42 5.01 -0.02 5.35
N ILE A 43 6.19 0.49 5.00
CA ILE A 43 7.11 -0.15 4.07
C ILE A 43 8.31 -0.70 4.82
N MET A 44 8.73 -1.90 4.43
CA MET A 44 9.94 -2.54 4.89
C MET A 44 11.02 -2.38 3.82
N PHE A 45 12.13 -1.74 4.19
CA PHE A 45 13.32 -1.67 3.33
C PHE A 45 14.17 -2.92 3.54
N VAL A 46 14.34 -3.72 2.50
CA VAL A 46 15.21 -4.89 2.50
C VAL A 46 16.35 -4.64 1.51
N GLY A 47 17.42 -4.03 2.03
CA GLY A 47 18.55 -3.55 1.25
C GLY A 47 18.12 -2.50 0.22
N ARG A 48 18.17 -2.86 -1.07
CA ARG A 48 17.76 -1.98 -2.18
C ARG A 48 16.29 -2.12 -2.59
N LYS A 49 15.58 -3.10 -2.02
CA LYS A 49 14.17 -3.39 -2.33
C LYS A 49 13.25 -2.77 -1.30
N VAL A 50 12.11 -2.26 -1.77
CA VAL A 50 11.01 -1.77 -0.92
C VAL A 50 9.90 -2.80 -0.98
N LEU A 51 9.56 -3.36 0.18
CA LEU A 51 8.52 -4.35 0.37
C LEU A 51 7.45 -3.80 1.32
N ILE A 52 6.23 -4.32 1.23
CA ILE A 52 5.07 -3.99 2.05
C ILE A 52 4.59 -5.31 2.60
N THR A 53 4.43 -5.45 3.90
CA THR A 53 3.87 -6.68 4.47
C THR A 53 2.35 -6.71 4.29
N HIS A 54 1.77 -7.90 4.24
CA HIS A 54 0.31 -8.04 4.16
C HIS A 54 -0.38 -7.32 5.34
N ARG A 55 0.17 -7.49 6.55
CA ARG A 55 -0.26 -6.78 7.75
C ARG A 55 -0.24 -5.25 7.58
N ALA A 56 0.81 -4.69 6.97
CA ALA A 56 0.90 -3.25 6.73
C ALA A 56 -0.15 -2.77 5.72
N ALA A 57 -0.43 -3.56 4.68
CA ALA A 57 -1.49 -3.29 3.73
C ALA A 57 -2.88 -3.29 4.40
N GLU A 58 -3.17 -4.28 5.24
CA GLU A 58 -4.44 -4.39 5.97
C GLU A 58 -4.62 -3.26 6.98
N GLN A 59 -3.58 -2.93 7.75
CA GLN A 59 -3.59 -1.78 8.66
C GLN A 59 -3.92 -0.50 7.89
N TRP A 60 -3.27 -0.29 6.74
CA TRP A 60 -3.51 0.89 5.93
C TRP A 60 -4.93 0.95 5.35
N ALA A 61 -5.46 -0.18 4.87
CA ALA A 61 -6.84 -0.26 4.41
C ALA A 61 -7.82 0.13 5.53
N ARG A 62 -7.62 -0.39 6.74
CA ARG A 62 -8.46 -0.05 7.90
C ARG A 62 -8.36 1.43 8.30
N GLU A 63 -7.16 2.01 8.24
CA GLU A 63 -6.95 3.44 8.47
C GLU A 63 -7.69 4.28 7.42
N LEU A 64 -7.64 3.86 6.14
CA LEU A 64 -8.38 4.53 5.06
C LEU A 64 -9.89 4.41 5.24
N GLU A 65 -10.40 3.23 5.60
CA GLU A 65 -11.81 3.02 5.90
C GLU A 65 -12.24 3.91 7.08
N THR A 66 -11.41 4.01 8.11
CA THR A 66 -11.68 4.88 9.27
C THR A 66 -11.66 6.35 8.88
N LYS A 67 -10.68 6.79 8.08
CA LYS A 67 -10.60 8.17 7.56
C LYS A 67 -11.76 8.51 6.63
N SER A 68 -12.13 7.59 5.74
CA SER A 68 -13.27 7.74 4.83
C SER A 68 -14.58 7.80 5.61
N LYS A 69 -14.74 6.96 6.63
CA LYS A 69 -15.89 6.99 7.53
C LYS A 69 -15.96 8.28 8.34
N ALA A 70 -14.83 8.76 8.86
CA ALA A 70 -14.74 10.04 9.55
C ALA A 70 -15.08 11.22 8.62
N ALA A 71 -14.60 11.19 7.37
CA ALA A 71 -14.90 12.22 6.38
C ALA A 71 -16.39 12.20 5.97
N SER A 72 -16.99 11.02 5.80
CA SER A 72 -18.41 10.88 5.50
C SER A 72 -19.32 11.28 6.67
N THR A 73 -18.90 11.07 7.92
CA THR A 73 -19.67 11.51 9.09
C THR A 73 -19.58 13.03 9.29
N ALA A 74 -18.48 13.66 8.87
CA ALA A 74 -18.30 15.11 8.95
C ALA A 74 -19.09 15.89 7.88
N GLU A 75 -19.51 15.25 6.79
CA GLU A 75 -20.35 15.88 5.76
C GLU A 75 -21.86 15.68 6.01
N ALA A 76 -22.23 14.92 7.04
CA ALA A 76 -23.63 14.65 7.41
C ALA A 76 -24.08 15.36 8.70
N ALA A 77 -23.30 16.30 9.22
CA ALA A 77 -23.57 17.06 10.44
C ALA A 77 -23.73 18.55 10.18
#